data_AF-A0AAV3BQ58-F1
#
_entry.id   AF-A0AAV3BQ58-F1
#
_cell.length_a   1.000
_cell.length_b   1.000
_cell.length_c   1.000
_cell.angle_alpha   90.00
_cell.angle_beta   90.00
_cell.angle_gamma   90.00
#
_symmetry.space_group_name_H-M   'P 1'
#
loop_
_entity.id
_entity.type
_entity.pdbx_description
1 polymer ?
#
loop_
_entity_poly.entity_id
_entity_poly.type
_entity_poly.pdbx_seq_one_letter_code
_entity_poly.pdbx_strand_id
1 'polypeptide(L)'
;MNLEEVKESRLNELEKKYKPIIEAYNDTVEMVNSIEIKDNDSIDIIICKLYILTNNVNVTLKLLSKSEYRINNRKVNSSDISEILNSISKKETNQIKAFAKKQFLNNKKKSIKLC
;
A
#
# COMPACT_ATOMS: atom_id res chain seq x y z
N MET A 1 -15.26 4.38 5.89
CA MET A 1 -13.88 3.87 5.82
C MET A 1 -13.00 4.63 6.77
N ASN A 2 -13.06 4.17 8.01
CA ASN A 2 -11.95 4.26 8.95
C ASN A 2 -10.85 3.25 8.52
N LEU A 3 -9.69 3.28 9.18
CA LEU A 3 -8.55 2.43 8.82
C LEU A 3 -8.83 0.94 9.04
N GLU A 4 -9.58 0.60 10.10
CA GLU A 4 -9.95 -0.77 10.44
C GLU A 4 -10.83 -1.40 9.37
N GLU A 5 -11.85 -0.70 8.88
CA GLU A 5 -12.71 -1.17 7.78
C GLU A 5 -11.89 -1.45 6.51
N VAL A 6 -10.88 -0.62 6.21
CA VAL A 6 -9.99 -0.84 5.05
C VAL A 6 -9.15 -2.09 5.27
N LYS A 7 -8.62 -2.28 6.48
CA LYS A 7 -7.79 -3.42 6.86
C LYS A 7 -8.58 -4.73 6.78
N GLU A 8 -9.78 -4.77 7.37
CA GLU A 8 -10.68 -5.93 7.30
C GLU A 8 -11.09 -6.26 5.87
N SER A 9 -11.49 -5.24 5.09
CA SER A 9 -11.82 -5.43 3.68
C SER A 9 -10.65 -6.02 2.91
N ARG A 10 -9.43 -5.57 3.21
CA ARG A 10 -8.22 -6.07 2.56
C ARG A 10 -7.95 -7.53 2.92
N LEU A 11 -8.03 -7.89 4.20
CA LEU A 11 -7.84 -9.28 4.65
C LEU A 11 -8.83 -10.23 3.98
N ASN A 12 -10.10 -9.82 3.88
CA ASN A 12 -11.14 -10.59 3.19
C ASN A 12 -10.84 -10.81 1.69
N GLU A 13 -10.30 -9.80 0.99
CA GLU A 13 -9.84 -9.97 -0.39
C GLU A 13 -8.67 -10.96 -0.50
N LEU A 14 -7.72 -10.88 0.42
CA LEU A 14 -6.55 -11.76 0.44
C LEU A 14 -6.94 -13.20 0.71
N GLU A 15 -7.89 -13.42 1.60
CA GLU A 15 -8.44 -14.74 1.86
C GLU A 15 -9.04 -15.35 0.59
N LYS A 16 -9.88 -14.62 -0.14
CA LYS A 16 -10.47 -15.14 -1.38
C LYS A 16 -9.43 -15.42 -2.47
N LYS A 17 -8.38 -14.61 -2.53
CA LYS A 17 -7.42 -14.62 -3.65
C LYS A 17 -6.23 -15.54 -3.43
N TYR A 18 -5.72 -15.61 -2.21
CA TYR A 18 -4.45 -16.27 -1.91
C TYR A 18 -4.60 -17.42 -0.92
N LYS A 19 -5.72 -17.62 -0.24
CA LYS A 19 -5.90 -18.79 0.64
C LYS A 19 -5.55 -20.15 -0.02
N PRO A 20 -5.77 -20.36 -1.33
CA PRO A 20 -5.28 -21.57 -2.01
C PRO A 20 -3.74 -21.70 -2.08
N ILE A 21 -3.01 -20.58 -1.93
CA ILE A 21 -1.54 -20.46 -1.98
C ILE A 21 -1.05 -20.06 -0.58
N ILE A 22 -0.83 -21.07 0.27
CA ILE A 22 -0.59 -20.90 1.72
C ILE A 22 0.55 -19.92 2.03
N GLU A 23 1.71 -20.05 1.38
CA GLU A 23 2.87 -19.17 1.65
C GLU A 23 2.59 -17.71 1.33
N ALA A 24 2.07 -17.43 0.12
CA ALA A 24 1.76 -16.06 -0.30
C ALA A 24 0.62 -15.45 0.55
N TYR A 25 -0.32 -16.26 1.02
CA TYR A 25 -1.36 -15.85 1.95
C TYR A 25 -0.76 -15.42 3.28
N ASN A 26 0.03 -16.28 3.91
CA ASN A 26 0.65 -16.00 5.22
C ASN A 26 1.51 -14.74 5.17
N ASP A 27 2.42 -14.63 4.21
CA ASP A 27 3.30 -13.46 4.04
C ASP A 27 2.49 -12.16 3.91
N THR A 28 1.40 -12.19 3.13
CA THR A 28 0.61 -10.99 2.86
C THR A 28 -0.27 -10.62 4.05
N VAL A 29 -0.86 -11.61 4.72
CA VAL A 29 -1.70 -11.40 5.91
C VAL A 29 -0.87 -10.88 7.07
N GLU A 30 0.31 -11.45 7.32
CA GLU A 30 1.24 -10.98 8.37
C GLU A 30 1.64 -9.52 8.13
N MET A 31 2.00 -9.19 6.87
CA MET A 31 2.32 -7.81 6.51
C MET A 31 1.12 -6.87 6.69
N VAL A 32 -0.09 -7.25 6.28
CA VAL A 32 -1.28 -6.41 6.47
C VAL A 32 -1.61 -6.23 7.95
N ASN A 33 -1.50 -7.29 8.75
CA ASN A 33 -1.78 -7.25 10.18
C ASN A 33 -0.79 -6.39 10.94
N SER A 34 0.49 -6.40 10.56
CA SER A 34 1.54 -5.56 11.16
C SER A 34 1.46 -4.07 10.81
N ILE A 35 0.58 -3.66 9.89
CA ILE A 35 0.42 -2.25 9.56
C ILE A 35 -0.33 -1.52 10.67
N GLU A 36 0.37 -0.55 11.24
CA GLU A 36 -0.12 0.50 12.12
C GLU A 36 0.43 1.84 11.61
N ILE A 37 -0.41 2.87 11.56
CA ILE A 37 0.04 4.24 11.22
C ILE A 37 0.38 4.96 12.52
N LYS A 38 1.63 5.38 12.65
CA LYS A 38 2.16 6.09 13.82
C LYS A 38 2.33 7.56 13.46
N ASP A 39 2.16 8.45 14.44
CA ASP A 39 2.24 9.91 14.21
C ASP A 39 3.63 10.37 13.74
N ASN A 40 4.68 9.62 14.12
CA ASN A 40 6.06 9.89 13.72
C ASN A 40 6.46 9.23 12.39
N ASP A 41 5.55 8.54 11.71
CA ASP A 41 5.85 7.97 10.39
C ASP A 41 6.08 9.09 9.38
N SER A 42 7.12 8.95 8.58
CA SER A 42 7.35 9.84 7.45
C SER A 42 6.30 9.63 6.36
N ILE A 43 5.97 10.67 5.60
CA ILE A 43 4.89 10.64 4.60
C ILE A 43 5.06 9.53 3.55
N ASP A 44 6.29 9.20 3.17
CA ASP A 44 6.61 8.09 2.28
C ASP A 44 6.27 6.72 2.88
N ILE A 45 6.51 6.53 4.19
CA ILE A 45 6.11 5.32 4.92
C ILE A 45 4.58 5.24 5.03
N ILE A 46 3.91 6.34 5.34
CA ILE A 46 2.45 6.41 5.42
C ILE A 46 1.82 6.02 4.07
N ILE A 47 2.36 6.56 2.97
CA ILE A 47 1.93 6.21 1.62
C ILE A 47 2.12 4.71 1.35
N CYS A 48 3.25 4.12 1.75
CA CYS A 48 3.49 2.69 1.58
C CYS A 48 2.49 1.84 2.39
N LYS A 49 2.27 2.17 3.66
CA LYS A 49 1.31 1.49 4.54
C LYS A 49 -0.11 1.54 3.97
N LEU A 50 -0.57 2.74 3.61
CA LEU A 50 -1.90 2.94 3.01
C LEU A 50 -2.03 2.24 1.65
N TYR A 51 -0.97 2.22 0.85
CA TYR A 51 -0.98 1.51 -0.42
C TYR A 51 -1.07 -0.01 -0.24
N ILE A 52 -0.41 -0.60 0.78
CA ILE A 52 -0.54 -2.04 1.05
C ILE A 52 -1.97 -2.39 1.48
N LEU A 53 -2.58 -1.55 2.33
CA LEU A 53 -3.96 -1.75 2.80
C LEU A 53 -4.97 -1.61 1.66
N THR A 54 -4.79 -0.62 0.79
CA THR A 54 -5.79 -0.31 -0.25
C THR A 54 -5.52 -0.99 -1.59
N ASN A 55 -4.26 -1.33 -1.86
CA ASN A 55 -3.76 -1.90 -3.10
C ASN A 55 -4.19 -1.10 -4.36
N ASN A 56 -4.46 0.20 -4.20
CA ASN A 56 -5.02 1.05 -5.23
C ASN A 56 -4.65 2.53 -4.97
N VAL A 57 -3.96 3.16 -5.91
CA VAL A 57 -3.49 4.56 -5.81
C VAL A 57 -4.61 5.55 -5.55
N ASN A 58 -5.76 5.41 -6.21
CA ASN A 58 -6.88 6.35 -6.05
C ASN A 58 -7.52 6.23 -4.67
N VAL A 59 -7.60 5.01 -4.13
CA VAL A 59 -8.12 4.78 -2.78
C VAL A 59 -7.10 5.29 -1.74
N THR A 60 -5.80 5.05 -1.95
CA THR A 60 -4.72 5.61 -1.12
C THR A 60 -4.81 7.14 -1.08
N LEU A 61 -4.95 7.79 -2.23
CA LEU A 61 -5.09 9.25 -2.34
C LEU A 61 -6.29 9.79 -1.56
N LYS A 62 -7.43 9.10 -1.65
CA LYS A 62 -8.65 9.48 -0.90
C LYS A 62 -8.40 9.44 0.61
N LEU A 63 -7.68 8.43 1.12
CA LEU A 63 -7.34 8.34 2.54
C LEU A 63 -6.37 9.44 2.96
N LEU A 64 -5.30 9.66 2.18
CA LEU A 64 -4.33 10.73 2.44
C LEU A 64 -4.97 12.12 2.46
N SER A 65 -5.90 12.37 1.53
CA SER A 65 -6.60 13.65 1.42
C SER A 65 -7.55 13.89 2.59
N LYS A 66 -8.18 12.84 3.12
CA LYS A 66 -9.07 12.92 4.30
C LYS A 66 -8.29 13.18 5.59
N SER A 67 -7.10 12.62 5.71
CA SER A 67 -6.21 12.81 6.85
C SER A 67 -5.31 14.06 6.72
N GLU A 68 -5.58 14.92 5.73
CA GLU A 68 -4.87 16.18 5.47
C GLU A 68 -3.35 16.09 5.33
N TYR A 69 -2.82 14.92 4.97
CA TYR A 69 -1.39 14.74 4.76
C TYR A 69 -0.87 15.61 3.62
N ARG A 70 0.36 16.13 3.80
CA ARG A 70 1.02 17.03 2.84
C ARG A 70 2.45 16.59 2.55
N ILE A 71 2.90 16.85 1.32
CA ILE A 71 4.31 16.78 0.91
C ILE A 71 4.74 18.20 0.62
N ASN A 72 5.84 18.70 1.21
CA ASN A 72 6.35 20.05 0.96
C ASN A 72 5.24 21.14 1.06
N ASN A 73 4.39 21.04 2.08
CA ASN A 73 3.25 21.92 2.33
C ASN A 73 2.15 21.98 1.24
N ARG A 74 2.18 21.10 0.24
CA ARG A 74 1.10 20.90 -0.74
C ARG A 74 0.35 19.59 -0.48
N LYS A 75 -0.90 19.52 -0.94
CA LYS A 75 -1.70 18.28 -0.91
C LYS A 75 -1.01 17.20 -1.76
N VAL A 76 -1.06 15.97 -1.27
CA VAL A 76 -0.59 14.79 -2.01
C VAL A 76 -1.51 14.55 -3.21
N ASN A 77 -0.93 14.19 -4.35
CA ASN A 77 -1.67 13.77 -5.55
C ASN A 77 -1.31 12.33 -5.95
N SER A 78 -1.98 11.78 -6.96
CA SER A 78 -1.77 10.41 -7.43
C SER A 78 -0.38 10.17 -8.05
N SER A 79 0.19 11.22 -8.65
CA SER A 79 1.53 11.17 -9.25
C SER A 79 2.59 11.03 -8.16
N ASP A 80 2.47 11.77 -7.05
CA ASP A 80 3.38 11.67 -5.90
C ASP A 80 3.41 10.25 -5.33
N ILE A 81 2.23 9.64 -5.15
CA ILE A 81 2.10 8.27 -4.66
C ILE A 81 2.81 7.29 -5.60
N SER A 82 2.57 7.44 -6.91
CA SER A 82 3.18 6.58 -7.92
C SER A 82 4.70 6.77 -7.99
N GLU A 83 5.17 8.01 -7.86
CA GLU A 83 6.59 8.36 -7.87
C GLU A 83 7.30 7.75 -6.66
N ILE A 84 6.75 7.92 -5.46
CA ILE A 84 7.28 7.33 -4.21
C ILE A 84 7.34 5.80 -4.33
N LEU A 85 6.27 5.14 -4.79
CA LEU A 85 6.26 3.68 -4.93
C LEU A 85 7.24 3.17 -6.00
N ASN A 86 7.49 3.96 -7.05
CA ASN A 86 8.47 3.61 -8.09
C ASN A 86 9.91 3.86 -7.65
N SER A 87 10.16 4.92 -6.87
CA SER A 87 11.50 5.38 -6.48
C SER A 87 12.15 4.52 -5.41
N ILE A 88 11.37 3.74 -4.64
CA ILE A 88 11.87 2.76 -3.67
C ILE A 88 12.95 1.89 -4.33
N SER A 89 14.11 1.70 -3.69
CA SER A 89 15.20 0.93 -4.29
C SER A 89 14.86 -0.56 -4.42
N LYS A 90 15.52 -1.28 -5.35
CA LYS A 90 15.48 -2.75 -5.38
C LYS A 90 16.20 -3.37 -4.18
N LYS A 91 17.13 -2.64 -3.56
CA LYS A 91 17.91 -3.04 -2.38
C LYS A 91 17.34 -2.45 -1.09
N GLU A 92 16.07 -2.03 -1.09
CA GLU A 92 15.39 -1.47 0.07
C GLU A 92 15.38 -2.48 1.22
N THR A 93 15.81 -2.03 2.41
CA THR A 93 15.86 -2.86 3.62
C THR A 93 14.60 -2.71 4.46
N ASN A 94 13.87 -1.61 4.31
CA ASN A 94 12.60 -1.42 4.99
C ASN A 94 11.54 -2.37 4.40
N GLN A 95 11.07 -3.32 5.21
CA GLN A 95 10.13 -4.35 4.79
C GLN A 95 8.82 -3.77 4.23
N ILE A 96 8.31 -2.69 4.82
CA ILE A 96 7.07 -2.03 4.37
C ILE A 96 7.26 -1.45 2.97
N LYS A 97 8.36 -0.70 2.76
CA LYS A 97 8.67 -0.11 1.45
C LYS A 97 8.89 -1.19 0.39
N ALA A 98 9.70 -2.20 0.71
CA ALA A 98 9.98 -3.31 -0.20
C ALA A 98 8.70 -4.06 -0.60
N PHE A 99 7.81 -4.32 0.36
CA PHE A 99 6.55 -4.99 0.12
C PHE A 99 5.56 -4.14 -0.69
N ALA A 100 5.42 -2.85 -0.35
CA ALA A 100 4.60 -1.92 -1.12
C ALA A 100 5.05 -1.84 -2.58
N LYS A 101 6.36 -1.75 -2.82
CA LYS A 101 6.93 -1.80 -4.17
C LYS A 101 6.61 -3.09 -4.90
N LYS A 102 6.76 -4.25 -4.25
CA LYS A 102 6.43 -5.57 -4.83
C LYS A 102 4.96 -5.61 -5.27
N GLN A 103 4.03 -5.16 -4.41
CA GLN A 103 2.60 -5.11 -4.76
C GLN A 103 2.32 -4.14 -5.91
N PHE A 104 2.93 -2.95 -5.89
CA PHE A 104 2.76 -1.94 -6.94
C PHE A 104 3.20 -2.45 -8.31
N LEU A 105 4.39 -3.04 -8.40
CA LEU A 105 4.89 -3.63 -9.64
C LEU A 105 4.00 -4.79 -10.14
N ASN A 106 3.51 -5.63 -9.23
CA ASN A 106 2.62 -6.73 -9.59
C ASN A 106 1.28 -6.23 -10.14
N ASN A 107 0.70 -5.18 -9.57
CA ASN A 107 -0.54 -4.59 -10.08
C ASN A 107 -0.32 -3.92 -11.44
N LYS A 108 0.80 -3.20 -11.63
CA LYS A 108 1.14 -2.59 -12.91
C LYS A 108 1.29 -3.63 -14.02
N LYS A 109 1.95 -4.77 -13.75
CA LYS A 109 2.07 -5.89 -14.70
C LYS A 109 0.72 -6.50 -15.07
N LYS A 110 -0.21 -6.59 -14.12
CA LYS A 110 -1.58 -7.09 -14.39
C LYS A 110 -2.37 -6.15 -15.28
N SER A 111 -2.22 -4.84 -15.09
CA SER A 111 -2.85 -3.84 -15.95
C SER A 111 -2.36 -3.91 -17.40
N ILE A 112 -1.09 -4.29 -17.63
CA ILE A 112 -0.51 -4.37 -18.97
C ILE A 112 -0.93 -5.65 -19.70
N LYS A 113 -1.11 -6.77 -19.00
CA LYS A 113 -1.51 -8.06 -19.59
C LYS A 113 -2.98 -8.12 -20.06
N LEU A 114 -3.77 -7.10 -19.77
CA LEU A 114 -5.20 -7.02 -20.14
C LEU A 114 -5.45 -6.15 -21.38
N CYS A 115 -4.39 -5.71 -22.07
CA CYS A 115 -4.44 -5.06 -23.38
C CYS A 115 -3.86 -6.00 -24.44
#